data_AF-A5UKW0-F1
#
_entry.id   AF-A5UKW0-F1
#
_cell.length_a   1.000
_cell.length_b   1.000
_cell.length_c   1.000
_cell.angle_alpha   90.00
_cell.angle_beta   90.00
_cell.angle_gamma   90.00
#
_symmetry.space_group_name_H-M   'P 1'
#
loop_
_entity.id
_entity.type
_entity.pdbx_description
1 polymer ?
#
loop_
_entity_poly.entity_id
_entity_poly.type
_entity_poly.pdbx_seq_one_letter_code
_entity_poly.pdbx_strand_id
1 'polypeptide(L)'
;MKVICSSEESLYRPEAVRWRQRMELMKPLGDTVVLLPCSMKKPYSNSKSHQKFRKVSRSFQELIITSPFGICPRELENTFPIQSYDVAVTGSWSQDEIDESGKLLEKYVKGKNVIANVHGGYEEVCRQYLDECTYTCKDGRPTSPDSIYNLRMELKEHKRNNRRDKVLNELKSIATYQFGKEGSKLIPEDVKTKGRYHRKIISNGKQLALLNQDTGLYRLNLAGGEILKDLNINVVNIDFNLETNTVFAPGIRKADHNIIPNDEVVVVKDDEVVGVGKAILTGREMEQCTNGIGVKIKHRVKNN
;
A
#
# COMPACT_ATOMS: atom_id res chain seq x y z
N MET A 1 6.44 14.75 0.85
CA MET A 1 6.22 14.97 2.30
C MET A 1 6.79 13.76 3.03
N LYS A 2 7.59 13.97 4.07
CA LYS A 2 8.24 12.90 4.84
C LYS A 2 7.54 12.79 6.20
N VAL A 3 7.16 11.59 6.61
CA VAL A 3 6.59 11.35 7.95
C VAL A 3 7.75 11.27 8.96
N ILE A 4 7.75 12.12 9.98
CA ILE A 4 8.80 12.14 11.00
C ILE A 4 8.35 11.30 12.19
N CYS A 5 9.08 10.23 12.49
CA CYS A 5 8.80 9.35 13.62
C CYS A 5 9.94 9.48 14.64
N SER A 6 9.84 10.47 15.53
CA SER A 6 10.95 10.85 16.44
C SER A 6 10.78 10.36 17.87
N SER A 7 9.60 9.83 18.22
CA SER A 7 9.25 9.39 19.58
C SER A 7 8.25 8.23 19.55
N GLU A 8 7.97 7.61 20.69
CA GLU A 8 7.02 6.49 20.80
C GLU A 8 5.60 6.87 20.35
N GLU A 9 5.19 8.12 20.55
CA GLU A 9 3.90 8.65 20.10
C GLU A 9 3.75 8.60 18.57
N SER A 10 4.84 8.41 17.84
CA SER A 10 4.83 8.17 16.39
C SER A 10 4.03 6.92 16.01
N LEU A 11 3.87 5.98 16.94
CA LEU A 11 3.01 4.81 16.81
C LEU A 11 1.55 5.17 16.56
N TYR A 12 1.09 6.30 17.12
CA TYR A 12 -0.28 6.78 17.07
C TYR A 12 -0.51 7.88 16.03
N ARG A 13 0.50 8.21 15.21
CA ARG A 13 0.32 9.14 14.09
C ARG A 13 -0.79 8.64 13.17
N PRO A 14 -1.67 9.52 12.66
CA PRO A 14 -2.75 9.13 11.76
C PRO A 14 -2.27 8.32 10.54
N GLU A 15 -1.10 8.64 9.99
CA GLU A 15 -0.52 7.92 8.86
C GLU A 15 -0.09 6.48 9.25
N ALA A 16 0.43 6.29 10.47
CA ALA A 16 0.85 4.98 10.97
C ALA A 16 -0.35 4.10 11.31
N VAL A 17 -1.33 4.64 12.02
CA VAL A 17 -2.59 3.95 12.37
C VAL A 17 -3.32 3.54 11.09
N ARG A 18 -3.51 4.48 10.15
CA ARG A 18 -4.19 4.18 8.87
C ARG A 18 -3.43 3.13 8.07
N TRP A 19 -2.09 3.17 8.05
CA TRP A 19 -1.31 2.13 7.38
C TRP A 19 -1.56 0.75 7.99
N ARG A 20 -1.46 0.61 9.32
CA ARG A 20 -1.70 -0.68 10.01
C ARG A 20 -3.10 -1.22 9.73
N GLN A 21 -4.13 -0.38 9.80
CA GLN A 21 -5.50 -0.74 9.43
C GLN A 21 -5.61 -1.21 7.98
N ARG A 22 -4.89 -0.59 7.04
CA ARG A 22 -4.88 -1.02 5.63
C ARG A 22 -4.10 -2.32 5.41
N MET A 23 -3.09 -2.61 6.24
CA MET A 23 -2.37 -3.89 6.18
C MET A 23 -3.25 -5.07 6.58
N GLU A 24 -4.28 -4.87 7.40
CA GLU A 24 -5.25 -5.93 7.73
C GLU A 24 -6.04 -6.44 6.51
N LEU A 25 -6.10 -5.64 5.43
CA LEU A 25 -6.74 -6.02 4.18
C LEU A 25 -5.82 -6.85 3.26
N MET A 26 -4.52 -6.87 3.56
CA MET A 26 -3.51 -7.52 2.72
C MET A 26 -3.46 -9.01 2.97
N LYS A 27 -3.11 -9.76 1.93
CA LYS A 27 -2.90 -11.21 2.00
C LYS A 27 -1.55 -11.57 1.37
N PRO A 28 -0.80 -12.52 1.94
CA PRO A 28 0.45 -12.98 1.35
C PRO A 28 0.20 -13.73 0.04
N LEU A 29 1.09 -13.53 -0.93
CA LEU A 29 1.10 -14.31 -2.16
C LEU A 29 1.81 -15.66 -1.96
N GLY A 30 1.13 -16.74 -2.33
CA GLY A 30 1.67 -18.09 -2.16
C GLY A 30 1.65 -18.55 -0.71
N ASP A 31 2.41 -19.61 -0.41
CA ASP A 31 2.33 -20.31 0.88
C ASP A 31 3.50 -20.00 1.82
N THR A 32 4.54 -19.32 1.33
CA THR A 32 5.75 -19.01 2.09
C THR A 32 5.99 -17.51 2.18
N VAL A 33 6.15 -17.00 3.40
CA VAL A 33 6.43 -15.60 3.72
C VAL A 33 7.82 -15.47 4.33
N VAL A 34 8.64 -14.57 3.77
CA VAL A 34 9.99 -14.27 4.25
C VAL A 34 9.97 -12.96 5.04
N LEU A 35 10.26 -13.04 6.34
CA LEU A 35 10.34 -11.87 7.21
C LEU A 35 11.74 -11.26 7.15
N LEU A 36 11.79 -9.95 6.90
CA LEU A 36 13.03 -9.18 6.76
C LEU A 36 12.98 -7.93 7.66
N PRO A 37 14.12 -7.46 8.19
CA PRO A 37 14.16 -6.22 8.94
C PRO A 37 14.04 -5.03 7.97
N CYS A 38 13.52 -3.90 8.46
CA CYS A 38 13.52 -2.66 7.69
C CYS A 38 14.95 -2.12 7.47
N SER A 39 15.08 -1.08 6.65
CA SER A 39 16.36 -0.39 6.44
C SER A 39 16.20 1.12 6.44
N MET A 40 17.28 1.82 6.82
CA MET A 40 17.30 3.30 6.82
C MET A 40 16.97 3.89 5.45
N LYS A 41 17.52 3.31 4.37
CA LYS A 41 17.23 3.73 2.99
C LYS A 41 15.89 3.16 2.54
N LYS A 42 15.01 4.04 2.04
CA LYS A 42 13.72 3.70 1.41
C LYS A 42 13.72 4.11 -0.07
N PRO A 43 12.97 3.41 -0.95
CA PRO A 43 12.31 2.12 -0.69
C PRO A 43 13.33 1.05 -0.29
N TYR A 44 12.93 0.10 0.56
CA TYR A 44 13.88 -0.80 1.22
C TYR A 44 14.70 -1.61 0.23
N SER A 45 14.12 -2.02 -0.89
CA SER A 45 14.80 -2.77 -1.97
C SER A 45 16.01 -2.07 -2.58
N ASN A 46 16.15 -0.74 -2.39
CA ASN A 46 17.31 0.04 -2.83
C ASN A 46 18.45 0.09 -1.79
N SER A 47 18.25 -0.49 -0.60
CA SER A 47 19.29 -0.61 0.43
C SER A 47 20.26 -1.75 0.13
N LYS A 48 21.52 -1.61 0.58
CA LYS A 48 22.54 -2.67 0.42
C LYS A 48 22.10 -3.99 1.07
N SER A 49 21.45 -3.93 2.23
CA SER A 49 20.94 -5.10 2.96
C SER A 49 19.88 -5.85 2.16
N HIS A 50 18.86 -5.14 1.68
CA HIS A 50 17.79 -5.78 0.91
C HIS A 50 18.26 -6.25 -0.47
N GLN A 51 19.24 -5.58 -1.09
CA GLN A 51 19.86 -6.11 -2.30
C GLN A 51 20.54 -7.48 -2.07
N LYS A 52 21.07 -7.75 -0.87
CA LYS A 52 21.58 -9.08 -0.51
C LYS A 52 20.43 -10.07 -0.31
N PHE A 53 19.41 -9.73 0.46
CA PHE A 53 18.23 -10.60 0.71
C PHE A 53 17.57 -11.01 -0.61
N ARG A 54 17.30 -10.04 -1.49
CA ARG A 54 16.60 -10.26 -2.77
C ARG A 54 17.34 -11.17 -3.74
N LYS A 55 18.64 -11.40 -3.57
CA LYS A 55 19.36 -12.42 -4.37
C LYS A 55 18.78 -13.82 -4.14
N VAL A 56 18.18 -14.07 -2.98
CA VAL A 56 17.65 -15.39 -2.59
C VAL A 56 16.14 -15.38 -2.36
N SER A 57 15.55 -14.29 -1.86
CA SER A 57 14.14 -14.23 -1.45
C SER A 57 13.17 -13.68 -2.51
N ARG A 58 13.65 -13.07 -3.60
CA ARG A 58 12.80 -12.31 -4.55
C ARG A 58 11.67 -13.10 -5.21
N SER A 59 11.70 -14.42 -5.16
CA SER A 59 10.67 -15.31 -5.72
C SER A 59 9.59 -15.70 -4.72
N PHE A 60 9.65 -15.23 -3.48
CA PHE A 60 8.68 -15.50 -2.42
C PHE A 60 7.91 -14.22 -2.04
N GLN A 61 6.93 -14.34 -1.14
CA GLN A 61 6.33 -13.16 -0.50
C GLN A 61 7.35 -12.63 0.51
N GLU A 62 7.78 -11.38 0.33
CA GLU A 62 8.67 -10.71 1.28
C GLU A 62 7.82 -9.77 2.13
N LEU A 63 7.96 -9.86 3.45
CA LEU A 63 7.31 -8.99 4.41
C LEU A 63 8.37 -8.31 5.26
N ILE A 64 8.35 -6.99 5.29
CA ILE A 64 9.29 -6.18 6.05
C ILE A 64 8.63 -5.80 7.37
N ILE A 65 9.22 -6.19 8.50
CA ILE A 65 8.77 -5.74 9.82
C ILE A 65 9.37 -4.34 10.03
N THR A 66 8.57 -3.38 10.47
CA THR A 66 9.03 -2.01 10.67
C THR A 66 8.16 -1.26 11.68
N SER A 67 8.77 -0.40 12.48
CA SER A 67 8.07 0.54 13.36
C SER A 67 8.08 1.95 12.76
N PRO A 68 7.03 2.78 12.94
CA PRO A 68 5.77 2.51 13.66
C PRO A 68 4.69 1.79 12.81
N PHE A 69 5.02 1.35 11.60
CA PHE A 69 4.03 0.89 10.62
C PHE A 69 3.64 -0.60 10.73
N GLY A 70 4.22 -1.34 11.67
CA GLY A 70 3.99 -2.77 11.87
C GLY A 70 4.68 -3.64 10.82
N ILE A 71 4.01 -3.80 9.67
CA ILE A 71 4.49 -4.63 8.55
C ILE A 71 4.38 -3.88 7.22
N CYS A 72 5.21 -4.26 6.26
CA CYS A 72 5.14 -3.78 4.88
C CYS A 72 5.35 -4.95 3.91
N PRO A 73 4.31 -5.43 3.22
CA PRO A 73 4.48 -6.29 2.07
C PRO A 73 5.37 -5.60 1.04
N ARG A 74 6.32 -6.33 0.43
CA ARG A 74 7.32 -5.76 -0.48
C ARG A 74 6.70 -4.92 -1.58
N GLU A 75 5.59 -5.38 -2.14
CA GLU A 75 4.86 -4.73 -3.21
C GLU A 75 4.33 -3.32 -2.86
N LEU A 76 4.26 -2.98 -1.58
CA LEU A 76 3.81 -1.67 -1.09
C LEU A 76 4.96 -0.76 -0.62
N GLU A 77 6.23 -1.16 -0.76
CA GLU A 77 7.37 -0.40 -0.22
C GLU A 77 7.55 0.99 -0.88
N ASN A 78 7.01 1.17 -2.09
CA ASN A 78 7.01 2.44 -2.82
C ASN A 78 5.77 3.28 -2.54
N THR A 79 4.87 2.83 -1.67
CA THR A 79 3.62 3.54 -1.37
C THR A 79 3.80 4.42 -0.13
N PHE A 80 3.25 5.64 -0.19
CA PHE A 80 3.22 6.51 1.00
C PHE A 80 2.40 5.84 2.12
N PRO A 81 2.88 5.85 3.39
CA PRO A 81 4.02 6.59 3.92
C PRO A 81 5.36 5.82 3.94
N ILE A 82 5.39 4.51 3.68
CA ILE A 82 6.60 3.67 3.82
C ILE A 82 7.77 4.16 2.98
N GLN A 83 7.52 4.64 1.76
CA GLN A 83 8.60 5.15 0.92
C GLN A 83 9.25 6.45 1.46
N SER A 84 8.61 7.13 2.41
CA SER A 84 9.01 8.48 2.86
C SER A 84 8.73 8.71 4.34
N TYR A 85 9.42 7.98 5.20
CA TYR A 85 9.44 8.26 6.65
C TYR A 85 10.86 8.28 7.22
N ASP A 86 11.03 9.06 8.28
CA ASP A 86 12.22 9.05 9.14
C ASP A 86 11.91 8.40 10.48
N VAL A 87 12.90 7.72 11.05
CA VAL A 87 12.82 7.16 12.40
C VAL A 87 14.10 7.47 13.16
N ALA A 88 13.98 7.84 14.43
CA ALA A 88 15.11 7.81 15.35
C ALA A 88 15.50 6.34 15.57
N VAL A 89 16.69 5.95 15.12
CA VAL A 89 17.16 4.56 15.25
C VAL A 89 17.76 4.38 16.65
N THR A 90 16.91 4.12 17.64
CA THR A 90 17.34 3.84 19.02
C THR A 90 17.79 2.38 19.19
N GLY A 91 17.31 1.48 18.33
CA GLY A 91 17.69 0.06 18.33
C GLY A 91 16.96 -0.80 19.37
N SER A 92 16.31 -0.19 20.36
CA SER A 92 15.38 -0.81 21.30
C SER A 92 13.94 -0.61 20.84
N TRP A 93 13.14 -1.68 20.84
CA TRP A 93 11.70 -1.61 20.57
C TRP A 93 10.95 -1.58 21.89
N SER A 94 9.95 -0.70 22.02
CA SER A 94 9.04 -0.71 23.16
C SER A 94 8.05 -1.88 23.07
N GLN A 95 7.40 -2.22 24.19
CA GLN A 95 6.39 -3.29 24.21
C GLN A 95 5.21 -2.95 23.28
N ASP A 96 4.81 -1.68 23.20
CA ASP A 96 3.74 -1.23 22.29
C ASP A 96 4.13 -1.44 20.82
N GLU A 97 5.38 -1.14 20.45
CA GLU A 97 5.88 -1.39 19.09
C GLU A 97 5.88 -2.88 18.74
N ILE A 98 6.28 -3.71 19.71
CA ILE A 98 6.28 -5.16 19.58
C ILE A 98 4.85 -5.67 19.37
N ASP A 99 3.92 -5.23 20.21
CA ASP A 99 2.53 -5.68 20.22
C ASP A 99 1.76 -5.26 18.97
N GLU A 100 1.87 -3.99 18.55
CA GLU A 100 1.21 -3.49 17.34
C GLU A 100 1.71 -4.19 16.08
N SER A 101 3.03 -4.45 16.01
CA SER A 101 3.64 -5.14 14.87
C SER A 101 3.31 -6.63 14.88
N GLY A 102 3.35 -7.26 16.05
CA GLY A 102 3.15 -8.68 16.25
C GLY A 102 1.72 -9.15 15.96
N LYS A 103 0.71 -8.46 16.48
CA LYS A 103 -0.72 -8.76 16.21
C LYS A 103 -1.03 -8.70 14.72
N LEU A 104 -0.48 -7.69 14.04
CA LEU A 104 -0.66 -7.51 12.61
C LEU A 104 0.09 -8.56 11.79
N LEU A 105 1.31 -8.90 12.21
CA LEU A 105 2.14 -9.95 11.62
C LEU A 105 1.44 -11.32 11.70
N GLU A 106 0.99 -11.73 12.90
CA GLU A 106 0.29 -12.99 13.16
C GLU A 106 -0.92 -13.14 12.23
N LYS A 107 -1.76 -12.10 12.13
CA LYS A 107 -2.93 -12.09 11.25
C LYS A 107 -2.54 -12.24 9.77
N TYR A 108 -1.50 -11.55 9.33
CA TYR A 108 -1.07 -11.58 7.93
C TYR A 108 -0.48 -12.94 7.52
N VAL A 109 0.30 -13.59 8.39
CA VAL A 109 1.00 -14.85 8.07
C VAL A 109 0.21 -16.11 8.44
N LYS A 110 -1.01 -15.97 8.96
CA LYS A 110 -1.85 -17.11 9.37
C LYS A 110 -1.96 -18.18 8.28
N GLY A 111 -1.59 -19.41 8.63
CA GLY A 111 -1.63 -20.58 7.73
C GLY A 111 -0.56 -20.55 6.63
N LYS A 112 0.58 -19.90 6.88
CA LYS A 112 1.71 -19.82 5.95
C LYS A 112 2.99 -20.37 6.57
N ASN A 113 3.90 -20.82 5.73
CA ASN A 113 5.26 -21.14 6.13
C ASN A 113 6.03 -19.84 6.35
N VAL A 114 6.46 -19.58 7.59
CA VAL A 114 7.13 -18.33 7.94
C VAL A 114 8.64 -18.56 8.12
N ILE A 115 9.43 -17.85 7.33
CA ILE A 115 10.90 -17.91 7.38
C ILE A 115 11.44 -16.53 7.78
N ALA A 116 12.04 -16.47 8.96
CA ALA A 116 12.50 -15.24 9.59
C ALA A 116 14.02 -15.05 9.45
N ASN A 117 14.42 -14.05 8.66
CA ASN A 117 15.81 -13.59 8.59
C ASN A 117 15.94 -12.22 9.27
N VAL A 118 15.71 -12.20 10.57
CA VAL A 118 15.64 -11.01 11.43
C VAL A 118 16.48 -11.22 12.71
N HIS A 119 16.74 -10.13 13.44
CA HIS A 119 17.42 -10.16 14.74
C HIS A 119 16.96 -8.97 15.60
N GLY A 120 17.20 -8.98 16.92
CA GLY A 120 16.85 -7.91 17.86
C GLY A 120 15.33 -7.78 18.04
N GLY A 121 14.81 -6.57 18.16
CA GLY A 121 13.36 -6.34 18.35
C GLY A 121 12.48 -6.96 17.26
N TYR A 122 12.98 -7.09 16.03
CA TYR A 122 12.26 -7.81 14.97
C TYR A 122 12.12 -9.31 15.25
N GLU A 123 13.15 -9.93 15.83
CA GLU A 123 13.14 -11.34 16.22
C GLU A 123 12.23 -11.54 17.43
N GLU A 124 12.26 -10.61 18.38
CA GLU A 124 11.37 -10.58 19.56
C GLU A 124 9.90 -10.55 19.14
N VAL A 125 9.52 -9.66 18.21
CA VAL A 125 8.17 -9.64 17.59
C VAL A 125 7.79 -11.01 17.05
N CYS A 126 8.68 -11.66 16.30
CA CYS A 126 8.39 -12.97 15.74
C CYS A 126 8.22 -14.02 16.84
N ARG A 127 9.10 -14.05 17.84
CA ARG A 127 9.08 -15.05 18.91
C ARG A 127 7.87 -14.93 19.82
N GLN A 128 7.37 -13.72 20.04
CA GLN A 128 6.22 -13.47 20.90
C GLN A 128 4.88 -13.82 20.23
N TYR A 129 4.78 -13.67 18.91
CA TYR A 129 3.50 -13.75 18.18
C TYR A 129 3.38 -14.89 17.18
N LEU A 130 4.47 -15.60 16.88
CA LEU A 130 4.46 -16.69 15.91
C LEU A 130 4.86 -18.00 16.59
N ASP A 131 3.92 -18.94 16.63
CA ASP A 131 4.15 -20.28 17.17
C ASP A 131 5.12 -21.09 16.28
N GLU A 132 4.92 -21.03 14.95
CA GLU A 132 5.69 -21.77 13.97
C GLU A 132 6.48 -20.82 13.06
N CYS A 133 7.79 -20.69 13.31
CA CYS A 133 8.66 -19.84 12.53
C CYS A 133 10.08 -20.41 12.40
N THR A 134 10.59 -20.49 11.17
CA THR A 134 11.97 -20.92 10.90
C THR A 134 12.93 -19.74 10.89
N TYR A 135 13.83 -19.68 11.88
CA TYR A 135 14.82 -18.61 12.01
C TYR A 135 16.12 -18.95 11.27
N THR A 136 16.48 -18.14 10.27
CA THR A 136 17.68 -18.37 9.43
C THR A 136 18.89 -17.55 9.88
N CYS A 137 18.65 -16.46 10.61
CA CYS A 137 19.69 -15.62 11.19
C CYS A 137 20.10 -16.15 12.56
N LYS A 138 21.21 -16.92 12.62
CA LYS A 138 21.68 -17.58 13.85
C LYS A 138 22.82 -16.83 14.55
N ASP A 139 23.47 -15.90 13.85
CA ASP A 139 24.66 -15.17 14.30
C ASP A 139 24.36 -13.72 14.72
N GLY A 140 23.08 -13.38 14.83
CA GLY A 140 22.60 -12.02 15.10
C GLY A 140 22.83 -11.02 13.95
N ARG A 141 23.27 -11.47 12.78
CA ARG A 141 23.60 -10.61 11.63
C ARG A 141 22.84 -11.06 10.39
N PRO A 142 21.63 -10.53 10.12
CA PRO A 142 20.81 -10.97 8.99
C PRO A 142 21.49 -10.89 7.61
N THR A 143 22.49 -10.01 7.45
CA THR A 143 23.22 -9.80 6.18
C THR A 143 24.58 -10.52 6.09
N SER A 144 24.92 -11.36 7.08
CA SER A 144 26.13 -12.17 7.06
C SER A 144 26.08 -13.26 5.97
N PRO A 145 27.23 -13.73 5.47
CA PRO A 145 27.25 -14.84 4.52
C PRO A 145 26.46 -16.07 4.99
N ASP A 146 26.58 -16.44 6.26
CA ASP A 146 25.94 -17.61 6.85
C ASP A 146 24.42 -17.43 6.94
N SER A 147 23.94 -16.27 7.40
CA SER A 147 22.50 -15.98 7.44
C SER A 147 21.87 -16.01 6.04
N ILE A 148 22.55 -15.46 5.03
CA ILE A 148 22.07 -15.51 3.63
C ILE A 148 22.13 -16.93 3.07
N TYR A 149 23.13 -17.73 3.45
CA TYR A 149 23.25 -19.13 3.05
C TYR A 149 22.12 -19.96 3.66
N ASN A 150 21.89 -19.85 4.97
CA ASN A 150 20.79 -20.52 5.67
C ASN A 150 19.44 -20.16 5.05
N LEU A 151 19.20 -18.87 4.82
CA LEU A 151 17.98 -18.40 4.15
C LEU A 151 17.81 -19.01 2.76
N ARG A 152 18.89 -19.09 1.98
CA ARG A 152 18.84 -19.72 0.65
C ARG A 152 18.50 -21.20 0.74
N MET A 153 19.12 -21.91 1.68
CA MET A 153 18.94 -23.36 1.83
C MET A 153 17.52 -23.68 2.26
N GLU A 154 17.00 -22.97 3.26
CA GLU A 154 15.60 -23.10 3.67
C GLU A 154 14.66 -22.85 2.49
N LEU A 155 14.82 -21.74 1.78
CA LEU A 155 13.95 -21.38 0.64
C LEU A 155 14.01 -22.36 -0.56
N LYS A 156 14.94 -23.31 -0.62
CA LYS A 156 14.93 -24.35 -1.67
C LYS A 156 13.81 -25.35 -1.48
N GLU A 157 13.36 -25.55 -0.25
CA GLU A 157 12.32 -26.51 0.11
C GLU A 157 10.89 -25.95 -0.11
N HIS A 158 10.78 -24.67 -0.51
CA HIS A 158 9.51 -23.97 -0.64
C HIS A 158 9.15 -23.62 -2.08
N LYS A 159 7.85 -23.61 -2.39
CA LYS A 159 7.33 -23.26 -3.71
C LYS A 159 7.53 -21.77 -4.01
N ARG A 160 8.15 -21.49 -5.15
CA ARG A 160 8.35 -20.12 -5.65
C ARG A 160 7.07 -19.56 -6.29
N ASN A 161 6.84 -18.27 -6.06
CA ASN A 161 5.82 -17.51 -6.78
C ASN A 161 6.33 -17.16 -8.18
N ASN A 162 5.48 -17.33 -9.19
CA ASN A 162 5.83 -16.96 -10.55
C ASN A 162 5.79 -15.43 -10.74
N ARG A 163 6.50 -14.95 -11.77
CA ARG A 163 6.66 -13.51 -12.01
C ARG A 163 5.33 -12.81 -12.33
N ARG A 164 4.43 -13.47 -13.07
CA ARG A 164 3.15 -12.88 -13.49
C ARG A 164 2.27 -12.62 -12.28
N ASP A 165 2.13 -13.60 -11.39
CA ASP A 165 1.35 -13.51 -10.17
C ASP A 165 1.88 -12.43 -9.25
N LYS A 166 3.22 -12.30 -9.14
CA LYS A 166 3.83 -11.21 -8.36
C LYS A 166 3.48 -9.83 -8.88
N VAL A 167 3.51 -9.63 -10.20
CA VAL A 167 3.16 -8.34 -10.81
C VAL A 167 1.66 -8.06 -10.62
N LEU A 168 0.80 -9.06 -10.82
CA LEU A 168 -0.63 -8.88 -10.61
C LEU A 168 -0.96 -8.59 -9.13
N ASN A 169 -0.33 -9.31 -8.21
CA ASN A 169 -0.46 -9.10 -6.77
C ASN A 169 0.00 -7.70 -6.37
N GLU A 170 1.11 -7.20 -6.93
CA GLU A 170 1.57 -5.84 -6.69
C GLU A 170 0.49 -4.82 -7.08
N LEU A 171 -0.02 -4.92 -8.31
CA LEU A 171 -1.02 -3.98 -8.80
C LEU A 171 -2.30 -4.02 -7.95
N LYS A 172 -2.79 -5.21 -7.62
CA LYS A 172 -3.99 -5.40 -6.79
C LYS A 172 -3.78 -4.92 -5.36
N SER A 173 -2.62 -5.17 -4.75
CA SER A 173 -2.33 -4.75 -3.38
C SER A 173 -2.30 -3.23 -3.25
N ILE A 174 -1.69 -2.53 -4.22
CA ILE A 174 -1.72 -1.05 -4.25
C ILE A 174 -3.15 -0.54 -4.37
N ALA A 175 -3.99 -1.21 -5.18
CA ALA A 175 -5.38 -0.81 -5.37
C ALA A 175 -6.21 -1.06 -4.11
N THR A 176 -6.01 -2.19 -3.44
CA THR A 176 -6.64 -2.50 -2.14
C THR A 176 -6.20 -1.50 -1.07
N TYR A 177 -4.91 -1.14 -1.04
CA TYR A 177 -4.40 -0.15 -0.10
C TYR A 177 -5.09 1.21 -0.31
N GLN A 178 -5.14 1.68 -1.55
CA GLN A 178 -5.69 2.99 -1.89
C GLN A 178 -7.23 3.05 -1.75
N PHE A 179 -7.93 2.05 -2.28
CA PHE A 179 -9.39 2.09 -2.47
C PHE A 179 -10.16 1.12 -1.55
N GLY A 180 -9.47 0.41 -0.66
CA GLY A 180 -10.08 -0.47 0.34
C GLY A 180 -10.29 -1.89 -0.16
N LYS A 181 -11.07 -2.68 0.59
CA LYS A 181 -11.23 -4.14 0.40
C LYS A 181 -11.56 -4.52 -1.06
N GLU A 182 -12.49 -3.80 -1.68
CA GLU A 182 -12.93 -4.06 -3.05
C GLU A 182 -12.04 -3.37 -4.11
N GLY A 183 -11.06 -2.56 -3.69
CA GLY A 183 -10.18 -1.80 -4.56
C GLY A 183 -9.39 -2.64 -5.56
N SER A 184 -9.07 -3.90 -5.22
CA SER A 184 -8.40 -4.83 -6.13
C SER A 184 -9.15 -5.05 -7.45
N LYS A 185 -10.48 -4.85 -7.49
CA LYS A 185 -11.31 -4.97 -8.70
C LYS A 185 -11.01 -3.90 -9.76
N LEU A 186 -10.33 -2.81 -9.41
CA LEU A 186 -9.76 -1.87 -10.39
C LEU A 186 -8.75 -2.55 -11.32
N ILE A 187 -8.15 -3.67 -10.90
CA ILE A 187 -7.11 -4.38 -11.63
C ILE A 187 -7.67 -5.74 -12.12
N PRO A 188 -8.22 -5.80 -13.34
CA PRO A 188 -8.71 -7.04 -13.93
C PRO A 188 -7.59 -8.00 -14.34
N GLU A 189 -7.93 -9.25 -14.62
CA GLU A 189 -6.97 -10.31 -14.96
C GLU A 189 -6.22 -10.11 -16.29
N ASP A 190 -6.84 -9.38 -17.23
CA ASP A 190 -6.27 -9.07 -18.56
C ASP A 190 -5.33 -7.85 -18.54
N VAL A 191 -5.07 -7.28 -17.36
CA VAL A 191 -4.35 -6.02 -17.21
C VAL A 191 -2.97 -6.03 -17.89
N LYS A 192 -2.68 -4.94 -18.60
CA LYS A 192 -1.40 -4.65 -19.23
C LYS A 192 -0.83 -3.37 -18.64
N THR A 193 0.46 -3.39 -18.35
CA THR A 193 1.19 -2.20 -17.89
C THR A 193 2.06 -1.63 -19.00
N LYS A 194 2.01 -0.32 -19.26
CA LYS A 194 2.89 0.36 -20.23
C LYS A 194 3.57 1.58 -19.62
N GLY A 195 4.88 1.71 -19.80
CA GLY A 195 5.68 2.83 -19.30
C GLY A 195 6.90 2.36 -18.52
N ARG A 196 7.90 3.24 -18.39
CA ARG A 196 9.19 2.92 -17.74
C ARG A 196 9.18 3.26 -16.25
N TYR A 197 9.00 4.54 -15.94
CA TYR A 197 8.91 5.02 -14.56
C TYR A 197 7.44 4.94 -14.11
N HIS A 198 6.60 5.88 -14.51
CA HIS A 198 5.16 5.74 -14.33
C HIS A 198 4.57 4.67 -15.26
N ARG A 199 3.62 3.87 -14.75
CA ARG A 199 3.00 2.76 -15.50
C ARG A 199 1.53 3.06 -15.76
N LYS A 200 1.14 3.11 -17.03
CA LYS A 200 -0.27 3.09 -17.45
C LYS A 200 -0.84 1.71 -17.19
N ILE A 201 -2.00 1.65 -16.55
CA ILE A 201 -2.77 0.44 -16.28
C ILE A 201 -3.87 0.37 -17.33
N ILE A 202 -3.82 -0.65 -18.18
CA ILE A 202 -4.66 -0.77 -19.38
C ILE A 202 -5.39 -2.11 -19.35
N SER A 203 -6.68 -2.11 -19.61
CA SER A 203 -7.51 -3.31 -19.80
C SER A 203 -8.46 -3.05 -20.97
N ASN A 204 -8.70 -4.06 -21.82
CA ASN A 204 -9.56 -3.94 -23.00
C ASN A 204 -9.28 -2.69 -23.87
N GLY A 205 -8.01 -2.31 -24.01
CA GLY A 205 -7.59 -1.14 -24.79
C GLY A 205 -7.83 0.23 -24.12
N LYS A 206 -8.51 0.29 -22.96
CA LYS A 206 -8.76 1.52 -22.20
C LYS A 206 -7.77 1.66 -21.05
N GLN A 207 -7.28 2.88 -20.81
CA GLN A 207 -6.46 3.19 -19.63
C GLN A 207 -7.37 3.38 -18.42
N LEU A 208 -7.24 2.50 -17.41
CA LEU A 208 -8.00 2.57 -16.17
C LEU A 208 -7.39 3.60 -15.20
N ALA A 209 -6.06 3.59 -15.11
CA ALA A 209 -5.31 4.47 -14.22
C ALA A 209 -3.85 4.66 -14.68
N LEU A 210 -3.17 5.61 -14.07
CA LEU A 210 -1.71 5.75 -14.10
C LEU A 210 -1.15 5.46 -12.71
N LEU A 211 -0.33 4.42 -12.56
CA LEU A 211 0.45 4.20 -11.36
C LEU A 211 1.60 5.21 -11.29
N ASN A 212 1.47 6.19 -10.40
CA ASN A 212 2.50 7.18 -10.14
C ASN A 212 3.54 6.59 -9.18
N GLN A 213 4.80 6.52 -9.62
CA GLN A 213 5.92 6.00 -8.84
C GLN A 213 6.46 6.98 -7.80
N ASP A 214 6.18 8.28 -7.92
CA ASP A 214 6.57 9.27 -6.90
C ASP A 214 5.76 9.11 -5.62
N THR A 215 4.55 8.55 -5.72
CA THR A 215 3.65 8.33 -4.58
C THR A 215 3.38 6.84 -4.30
N GLY A 216 3.65 5.96 -5.27
CA GLY A 216 3.26 4.55 -5.27
C GLY A 216 1.75 4.34 -5.25
N LEU A 217 0.99 5.25 -5.87
CA LEU A 217 -0.48 5.26 -5.88
C LEU A 217 -1.01 5.51 -7.28
N TYR A 218 -2.23 5.06 -7.54
CA TYR A 218 -2.93 5.28 -8.80
C TYR A 218 -3.48 6.70 -8.90
N ARG A 219 -3.43 7.23 -10.12
CA ARG A 219 -4.22 8.38 -10.58
C ARG A 219 -5.28 7.85 -11.54
N LEU A 220 -6.54 8.18 -11.31
CA LEU A 220 -7.64 7.61 -12.08
C LEU A 220 -7.74 8.22 -13.47
N ASN A 221 -8.18 7.41 -14.42
CA ASN A 221 -8.76 7.83 -15.68
C ASN A 221 -10.27 7.54 -15.65
N LEU A 222 -11.05 8.13 -16.55
CA LEU A 222 -12.51 7.96 -16.59
C LEU A 222 -12.93 6.48 -16.57
N ALA A 223 -12.28 5.61 -17.37
CA ALA A 223 -12.59 4.18 -17.38
C ALA A 223 -12.34 3.46 -16.04
N GLY A 224 -11.37 3.91 -15.24
CA GLY A 224 -11.21 3.42 -13.88
C GLY A 224 -12.20 4.06 -12.91
N GLY A 225 -12.63 5.30 -13.19
CA GLY A 225 -13.72 5.97 -12.48
C GLY A 225 -15.04 5.21 -12.57
N GLU A 226 -15.40 4.69 -13.75
CA GLU A 226 -16.58 3.82 -13.92
C GLU A 226 -16.54 2.62 -12.99
N ILE A 227 -15.40 1.91 -12.94
CA ILE A 227 -15.24 0.75 -12.06
C ILE A 227 -15.42 1.14 -10.59
N LEU A 228 -14.86 2.27 -10.17
CA LEU A 228 -15.01 2.74 -8.79
C LEU A 228 -16.43 3.21 -8.48
N LYS A 229 -17.13 3.82 -9.45
CA LYS A 229 -18.54 4.19 -9.32
C LYS A 229 -19.42 2.95 -9.11
N ASP A 230 -19.21 1.90 -9.90
CA ASP A 230 -19.93 0.63 -9.76
C ASP A 230 -19.69 -0.06 -8.40
N LEU A 231 -18.52 0.18 -7.80
CA LEU A 231 -18.16 -0.29 -6.46
C LEU A 231 -18.59 0.68 -5.35
N ASN A 232 -19.14 1.84 -5.69
CA ASN A 232 -19.49 2.94 -4.79
C ASN A 232 -18.30 3.37 -3.89
N ILE A 233 -17.10 3.47 -4.47
CA ILE A 233 -15.87 3.89 -3.77
C ILE A 233 -15.54 5.32 -4.14
N ASN A 234 -15.37 6.20 -3.13
CA ASN A 234 -14.92 7.58 -3.32
C ASN A 234 -15.78 8.39 -4.32
N VAL A 235 -17.10 8.14 -4.31
CA VAL A 235 -18.06 8.81 -5.20
C VAL A 235 -18.46 10.18 -4.64
N VAL A 236 -18.50 11.18 -5.52
CA VAL A 236 -18.95 12.56 -5.24
C VAL A 236 -20.05 12.91 -6.24
N ASN A 237 -21.26 13.18 -5.74
CA ASN A 237 -22.43 13.49 -6.54
C ASN A 237 -22.63 15.00 -6.68
N ILE A 238 -22.82 15.46 -7.91
CA ILE A 238 -23.15 16.84 -8.27
C ILE A 238 -24.45 16.88 -9.07
N ASP A 239 -25.08 18.06 -9.18
CA ASP A 239 -26.33 18.28 -9.91
C ASP A 239 -26.21 19.30 -11.05
N PHE A 240 -24.99 19.73 -11.38
CA PHE A 240 -24.70 20.70 -12.42
C PHE A 240 -23.78 20.10 -13.50
N ASN A 241 -23.71 20.75 -14.66
CA ASN A 241 -22.83 20.30 -15.74
C ASN A 241 -21.37 20.66 -15.43
N LEU A 242 -20.48 19.66 -15.47
CA LEU A 242 -19.07 19.85 -15.14
C LEU A 242 -18.29 20.49 -16.29
N GLU A 243 -18.27 21.82 -16.31
CA GLU A 243 -17.63 22.60 -17.38
C GLU A 243 -16.18 22.99 -17.09
N THR A 244 -15.79 23.01 -15.82
CA THR A 244 -14.46 23.45 -15.38
C THR A 244 -13.68 22.32 -14.70
N ASN A 245 -12.42 22.58 -14.37
CA ASN A 245 -11.56 21.62 -13.68
C ASN A 245 -11.69 21.68 -12.15
N THR A 246 -12.74 22.32 -11.63
CA THR A 246 -12.94 22.55 -10.20
C THR A 246 -14.39 22.28 -9.83
N VAL A 247 -14.61 21.48 -8.79
CA VAL A 247 -15.92 21.33 -8.15
C VAL A 247 -15.84 22.04 -6.81
N PHE A 248 -16.66 23.08 -6.65
CA PHE A 248 -16.78 23.80 -5.39
C PHE A 248 -17.72 23.04 -4.44
N ALA A 249 -17.43 23.08 -3.14
CA ALA A 249 -18.22 22.38 -2.12
C ALA A 249 -19.74 22.68 -2.19
N PRO A 250 -20.21 23.92 -2.45
CA PRO A 250 -21.64 24.22 -2.55
C PRO A 250 -22.39 23.47 -3.67
N GLY A 251 -21.67 23.00 -4.69
CA GLY A 251 -22.25 22.21 -5.79
C GLY A 251 -22.23 20.71 -5.54
N ILE A 252 -21.70 20.24 -4.40
CA ILE A 252 -21.66 18.83 -4.05
C ILE A 252 -22.91 18.50 -3.22
N ARG A 253 -23.69 17.53 -3.68
CA ARG A 253 -24.92 17.09 -3.01
C ARG A 253 -24.68 15.98 -2.01
N LYS A 254 -23.74 15.09 -2.33
CA LYS A 254 -23.39 13.93 -1.49
C LYS A 254 -21.98 13.47 -1.82
N ALA A 255 -21.21 13.08 -0.82
CA ALA A 255 -19.89 12.51 -1.01
C ALA A 255 -19.70 11.29 -0.10
N ASP A 256 -18.88 10.33 -0.52
CA ASP A 256 -18.46 9.22 0.35
C ASP A 256 -17.67 9.77 1.55
N HIS A 257 -18.16 9.51 2.77
CA HIS A 257 -17.56 10.01 4.01
C HIS A 257 -16.20 9.39 4.31
N ASN A 258 -15.79 8.32 3.61
CA ASN A 258 -14.45 7.75 3.73
C ASN A 258 -13.38 8.54 2.98
N ILE A 259 -13.78 9.47 2.09
CA ILE A 259 -12.87 10.32 1.33
C ILE A 259 -12.07 11.19 2.29
N ILE A 260 -10.75 11.15 2.16
CA ILE A 260 -9.83 12.10 2.80
C ILE A 260 -9.12 12.99 1.77
N PRO A 261 -8.56 14.13 2.17
CA PRO A 261 -7.79 14.98 1.26
C PRO A 261 -6.69 14.22 0.51
N ASN A 262 -6.57 14.52 -0.78
CA ASN A 262 -5.70 13.88 -1.78
C ASN A 262 -6.12 12.50 -2.30
N ASP A 263 -7.20 11.91 -1.80
CA ASP A 263 -7.77 10.70 -2.39
C ASP A 263 -8.21 10.98 -3.84
N GLU A 264 -8.07 9.98 -4.70
CA GLU A 264 -8.68 10.01 -6.02
C GLU A 264 -10.18 9.75 -5.87
N VAL A 265 -11.00 10.58 -6.51
CA VAL A 265 -12.45 10.58 -6.41
C VAL A 265 -13.10 10.51 -7.79
N VAL A 266 -14.32 9.95 -7.81
CA VAL A 266 -15.16 9.88 -9.01
C VAL A 266 -16.30 10.88 -8.85
N VAL A 267 -16.45 11.78 -9.81
CA VAL A 267 -17.52 12.78 -9.84
C VAL A 267 -18.62 12.27 -10.75
N VAL A 268 -19.82 12.15 -10.18
CA VAL A 268 -21.00 11.56 -10.80
C VAL A 268 -22.11 12.59 -10.89
N LYS A 269 -22.84 12.58 -12.00
CA LYS A 269 -24.06 13.34 -12.21
C LYS A 269 -25.08 12.41 -12.87
N ASP A 270 -26.30 12.34 -12.32
CA ASP A 270 -27.37 11.51 -12.87
C ASP A 270 -26.96 10.04 -13.08
N ASP A 271 -26.19 9.49 -12.13
CA ASP A 271 -25.60 8.13 -12.14
C ASP A 271 -24.51 7.88 -13.21
N GLU A 272 -24.11 8.91 -13.97
CA GLU A 272 -23.06 8.86 -14.97
C GLU A 272 -21.75 9.50 -14.48
N VAL A 273 -20.60 8.89 -14.78
CA VAL A 273 -19.30 9.48 -14.43
C VAL A 273 -18.99 10.65 -15.36
N VAL A 274 -18.99 11.86 -14.79
CA VAL A 274 -18.68 13.10 -15.52
C VAL A 274 -17.22 13.51 -15.35
N GLY A 275 -16.53 13.01 -14.33
CA GLY A 275 -15.12 13.30 -14.13
C GLY A 275 -14.44 12.46 -13.05
N VAL A 276 -13.11 12.51 -13.05
CA VAL A 276 -12.26 11.98 -11.98
C VAL A 276 -11.27 13.06 -11.55
N GLY A 277 -10.93 13.08 -10.27
CA GLY A 277 -10.11 14.13 -9.69
C GLY A 277 -9.51 13.76 -8.35
N LYS A 278 -9.01 14.79 -7.65
CA LYS A 278 -8.51 14.68 -6.29
C LYS A 278 -9.37 15.46 -5.31
N ALA A 279 -9.70 14.83 -4.20
CA ALA A 279 -10.32 15.48 -3.06
C ALA A 279 -9.39 16.55 -2.46
N ILE A 280 -9.96 17.71 -2.16
CA ILE A 280 -9.32 18.77 -1.36
C ILE A 280 -9.84 18.74 0.08
N LEU A 281 -11.12 18.43 0.24
CA LEU A 281 -11.81 18.28 1.52
C LEU A 281 -12.09 16.80 1.81
N THR A 282 -12.41 16.48 3.06
CA THR A 282 -13.04 15.19 3.40
C THR A 282 -14.45 15.11 2.80
N GLY A 283 -15.00 13.90 2.65
CA GLY A 283 -16.38 13.73 2.14
C GLY A 283 -17.41 14.49 2.98
N ARG A 284 -17.25 14.50 4.31
CA ARG A 284 -18.14 15.25 5.22
C ARG A 284 -18.04 16.76 5.00
N GLU A 285 -16.83 17.30 4.89
CA GLU A 285 -16.63 18.73 4.62
C GLU A 285 -17.18 19.14 3.24
N MET A 286 -17.09 18.26 2.23
CA MET A 286 -17.68 18.52 0.92
C MET A 286 -19.20 18.76 0.99
N GLU A 287 -19.91 18.09 1.90
CA GLU A 287 -21.36 18.27 2.09
C GLU A 287 -21.71 19.47 2.99
N GLN A 288 -20.81 19.84 3.91
CA GLN A 288 -21.10 20.83 4.97
C GLN A 288 -20.61 22.25 4.63
N CYS A 289 -19.57 22.38 3.81
CA CYS A 289 -18.96 23.67 3.51
C CYS A 289 -19.78 24.46 2.48
N THR A 290 -20.05 25.73 2.79
CA THR A 290 -20.77 26.67 1.91
C THR A 290 -19.86 27.46 0.97
N ASN A 291 -18.54 27.22 1.01
CA ASN A 291 -17.56 27.80 0.09
C ASN A 291 -16.32 26.89 -0.01
N GLY A 292 -15.42 27.21 -0.93
CA GLY A 292 -14.16 26.48 -1.12
C GLY A 292 -14.24 25.35 -2.16
N ILE A 293 -13.07 24.78 -2.48
CA ILE A 293 -12.93 23.73 -3.48
C ILE A 293 -13.11 22.37 -2.79
N GLY A 294 -14.06 21.56 -3.26
CA GLY A 294 -14.21 20.17 -2.82
C GLY A 294 -13.31 19.22 -3.62
N VAL A 295 -13.32 19.33 -4.94
CA VAL A 295 -12.56 18.43 -5.84
C VAL A 295 -11.81 19.22 -6.91
N LYS A 296 -10.53 18.89 -7.14
CA LYS A 296 -9.77 19.31 -8.32
C LYS A 296 -9.82 18.23 -9.38
N ILE A 297 -10.50 18.50 -10.48
CA ILE A 297 -10.67 17.56 -11.60
C ILE A 297 -9.35 17.38 -12.35
N LYS A 298 -9.09 16.14 -12.75
CA LYS A 298 -7.93 15.75 -13.57
C LYS A 298 -8.35 15.36 -14.97
N HIS A 299 -9.48 14.68 -15.11
CA HIS A 299 -10.03 14.27 -16.38
C HIS A 299 -11.55 14.36 -16.28
N ARG A 300 -12.20 14.95 -17.29
CA ARG A 300 -13.66 15.03 -17.40
C ARG A 300 -14.09 14.56 -18.77
N VAL A 301 -15.34 14.11 -18.84
CA VAL A 301 -16.01 13.91 -20.13
C VAL A 301 -16.08 15.27 -20.82
N LYS A 302 -15.66 15.32 -22.09
CA LYS A 302 -15.86 16.50 -22.92
C LYS A 302 -17.17 16.31 -23.65
N ASN A 303 -18.16 17.14 -23.32
CA ASN A 303 -19.35 17.26 -24.16
C ASN A 303 -18.92 17.99 -25.43
N ASN A 304 -19.14 17.35 -26.59
CA ASN A 304 -19.09 18.02 -27.88
C ASN A 304 -20.33 18.89 -28.05
#